data_AF-A0A3D2FNJ3-F1
#
_entry.id   AF-A0A3D2FNJ3-F1
#
_cell.length_a   1.000
_cell.length_b   1.000
_cell.length_c   1.000
_cell.angle_alpha   90.00
_cell.angle_beta   90.00
_cell.angle_gamma   90.00
#
_symmetry.space_group_name_H-M   'P 1'
#
loop_
_entity.id
_entity.type
_entity.pdbx_description
1 polymer ?
#
loop_
_entity_poly.entity_id
_entity_poly.type
_entity_poly.pdbx_seq_one_letter_code
_entity_poly.pdbx_strand_id
1 'polypeptide(L)'
;MNDTLKKEMVGRGTREGAALFRDWFQDLTEKAKNGETAAYVFVMGSIAEILRTFDLPMVFPEIHSLQTAVRHVADDYLNVAEDYGYSPDICGYVKADFAMQMQNGKHPMGQIPKPGIAVLTNACNTYLKWAEIWERIYEVP
;
A
#
# COMPACT_ATOMS: atom_id res chain seq x y z
N MET A 1 -20.20 8.45 33.63
CA MET A 1 -20.25 7.89 32.27
C MET A 1 -20.71 6.45 32.38
N ASN A 2 -21.81 6.08 31.71
CA ASN A 2 -22.40 4.74 31.85
C ASN A 2 -21.46 3.67 31.27
N ASP A 3 -21.41 2.47 31.86
CA ASP A 3 -20.39 1.45 31.53
C ASP A 3 -20.51 0.95 30.07
N THR A 4 -21.72 1.00 29.51
CA THR A 4 -22.01 0.77 28.08
C THR A 4 -21.33 1.79 27.18
N LEU A 5 -21.42 3.09 27.51
CA LEU A 5 -20.76 4.16 26.73
C LEU A 5 -19.23 4.01 26.78
N LYS A 6 -18.70 3.56 27.91
CA LYS A 6 -17.26 3.32 28.07
C LYS A 6 -16.79 2.15 27.20
N LYS A 7 -17.57 1.06 27.11
CA LYS A 7 -17.30 -0.08 26.19
C LYS A 7 -17.45 0.30 24.71
N GLU A 8 -18.41 1.16 24.37
CA GLU A 8 -18.54 1.68 23.00
C GLU A 8 -17.35 2.55 22.60
N MET A 9 -16.88 3.42 23.49
CA MET A 9 -15.74 4.31 23.22
C MET A 9 -14.39 3.57 23.16
N VAL A 10 -14.14 2.63 24.07
CA VAL A 10 -12.87 1.88 24.10
C VAL A 10 -12.83 0.89 22.94
N GLY A 11 -11.75 0.95 22.15
CA GLY A 11 -11.57 0.11 20.96
C GLY A 11 -12.37 0.56 19.74
N ARG A 12 -13.12 1.67 19.81
CA ARG A 12 -13.87 2.24 18.67
C ARG A 12 -12.97 2.48 17.46
N GLY A 13 -11.84 3.16 17.67
CA GLY A 13 -10.90 3.49 16.59
C GLY A 13 -10.34 2.24 15.90
N THR A 14 -10.05 1.18 16.65
CA THR A 14 -9.60 -0.10 16.08
C THR A 14 -10.71 -0.76 15.27
N ARG A 15 -11.95 -0.82 15.79
CA ARG A 15 -13.07 -1.46 15.10
C ARG A 15 -13.47 -0.71 13.83
N GLU A 16 -13.67 0.60 13.93
CA GLU A 16 -14.06 1.45 12.80
C GLU A 16 -12.92 1.56 11.79
N GLY A 17 -11.69 1.78 12.24
CA GLY A 17 -10.52 1.80 11.37
C GLY A 17 -10.36 0.48 10.61
N ALA A 18 -10.47 -0.67 11.29
CA ALA A 18 -10.38 -1.96 10.63
C ALA A 18 -11.51 -2.19 9.62
N ALA A 19 -12.70 -1.64 9.84
CA ALA A 19 -13.78 -1.67 8.84
C ALA A 19 -13.41 -0.86 7.60
N LEU A 20 -12.99 0.40 7.78
CA LEU A 20 -12.57 1.26 6.67
C LEU A 20 -11.41 0.67 5.86
N PHE A 21 -10.45 0.03 6.54
CA PHE A 21 -9.36 -0.68 5.87
C PHE A 21 -9.86 -1.85 5.01
N ARG A 22 -10.79 -2.66 5.53
CA ARG A 22 -11.38 -3.77 4.75
C ARG A 22 -12.12 -3.26 3.52
N ASP A 23 -12.93 -2.22 3.68
CA ASP A 23 -13.70 -1.63 2.59
C ASP A 23 -12.75 -1.08 1.51
N TRP A 24 -11.68 -0.39 1.91
CA TRP A 24 -10.67 0.11 0.97
C TRP A 24 -9.92 -1.00 0.23
N PHE A 25 -9.45 -2.05 0.92
CA PHE A 25 -8.80 -3.18 0.24
C PHE A 25 -9.75 -3.97 -0.67
N GLN A 26 -11.04 -4.03 -0.32
CA GLN A 26 -12.06 -4.64 -1.18
C GLN A 26 -12.26 -3.83 -2.47
N ASP A 27 -12.40 -2.51 -2.36
CA ASP A 27 -12.50 -1.60 -3.52
C ASP A 27 -11.28 -1.72 -4.44
N LEU A 28 -10.06 -1.75 -3.88
CA LEU A 28 -8.83 -1.98 -4.65
C LEU A 28 -8.83 -3.34 -5.36
N THR A 29 -9.35 -4.38 -4.70
CA THR A 29 -9.45 -5.74 -5.28
C THR A 29 -10.41 -5.77 -6.46
N GLU A 30 -11.55 -5.09 -6.36
CA GLU A 30 -12.53 -5.00 -7.44
C GLU A 30 -11.92 -4.27 -8.65
N LYS A 31 -11.26 -3.14 -8.42
CA LYS A 31 -10.54 -2.37 -9.45
C LYS A 31 -9.45 -3.20 -10.13
N ALA A 32 -8.64 -3.91 -9.35
CA ALA A 32 -7.60 -4.80 -9.89
C ALA A 32 -8.19 -5.90 -10.80
N LYS A 33 -9.33 -6.49 -10.40
CA LYS A 33 -10.02 -7.51 -11.19
C LYS A 33 -10.63 -6.96 -12.48
N ASN A 34 -11.07 -5.70 -12.46
CA ASN A 34 -11.59 -5.01 -13.64
C ASN A 34 -10.49 -4.53 -14.60
N GLY A 35 -9.21 -4.70 -14.24
CA GLY A 35 -8.08 -4.18 -15.01
C GLY A 35 -7.88 -2.68 -14.86
N GLU A 36 -8.49 -2.06 -13.85
CA GLU A 36 -8.30 -0.65 -13.52
C GLU A 36 -6.94 -0.42 -12.84
N THR A 37 -6.39 0.76 -13.03
CA THR A 37 -5.13 1.20 -12.42
C THR A 37 -5.37 2.14 -11.23
N ALA A 38 -4.38 2.30 -10.37
CA ALA A 38 -4.43 3.23 -9.25
C ALA A 38 -3.28 4.26 -9.29
N ALA A 39 -3.49 5.39 -8.64
CA ALA A 39 -2.45 6.34 -8.30
C ALA A 39 -1.66 5.81 -7.10
N TYR A 40 -0.36 5.60 -7.28
CA TYR A 40 0.54 5.20 -6.22
C TYR A 40 1.06 6.48 -5.58
N VAL A 41 0.73 6.70 -4.32
CA VAL A 41 1.02 7.95 -3.61
C VAL A 41 1.61 7.63 -2.24
N PHE A 42 2.76 8.22 -1.93
CA PHE A 42 3.37 8.06 -0.62
C PHE A 42 2.56 8.77 0.46
N VAL A 43 2.54 8.22 1.67
CA VAL A 43 1.81 8.77 2.82
C VAL A 43 2.40 10.11 3.25
N MET A 44 3.73 10.23 3.27
CA MET A 44 4.41 11.47 3.65
C MET A 44 4.31 12.51 2.55
N GLY A 45 3.71 13.67 2.85
CA GLY A 45 3.49 14.71 1.84
C GLY A 45 2.40 14.35 0.82
N SER A 46 1.53 13.38 1.13
CA SER A 46 0.46 12.91 0.26
C SER A 46 -0.40 14.06 -0.28
N ILE A 47 -0.78 13.95 -1.55
CA ILE A 47 -1.72 14.85 -2.24
C ILE A 47 -3.06 14.15 -2.49
N ALA A 48 -3.47 13.27 -1.57
CA ALA A 48 -4.65 12.42 -1.72
C ALA A 48 -5.95 13.19 -2.03
N GLU A 49 -6.10 14.41 -1.50
CA GLU A 49 -7.26 15.27 -1.75
C GLU A 49 -7.37 15.67 -3.22
N ILE A 50 -6.24 15.95 -3.88
CA ILE A 50 -6.21 16.27 -5.31
C ILE A 50 -6.61 15.02 -6.11
N LEU A 51 -5.98 13.88 -5.83
CA LEU A 51 -6.25 12.63 -6.53
C LEU A 51 -7.70 12.18 -6.38
N ARG A 52 -8.28 12.34 -5.19
CA ARG A 52 -9.69 12.02 -4.91
C ARG A 52 -10.67 12.89 -5.68
N THR A 53 -10.31 14.14 -6.01
CA THR A 53 -11.15 15.03 -6.82
C THR A 53 -11.30 14.54 -8.27
N PHE A 54 -10.37 13.68 -8.72
CA PHE A 54 -10.41 13.03 -10.04
C PHE A 54 -10.90 11.58 -9.97
N ASP A 55 -11.47 11.16 -8.84
CA ASP A 55 -11.93 9.78 -8.61
C ASP A 55 -10.84 8.72 -8.84
N LEU A 56 -9.56 9.10 -8.71
CA LEU A 56 -8.45 8.18 -8.89
C LEU A 56 -8.38 7.21 -7.69
N PRO A 57 -8.39 5.89 -7.92
CA PRO A 57 -8.08 4.94 -6.88
C PRO A 57 -6.68 5.20 -6.33
N MET A 58 -6.50 5.13 -5.01
CA MET A 58 -5.22 5.41 -4.38
C MET A 58 -4.65 4.18 -3.70
N VAL A 59 -3.37 3.97 -3.91
CA VAL A 59 -2.55 2.96 -3.24
C VAL A 59 -1.48 3.69 -2.43
N PHE A 60 -1.40 3.34 -1.13
CA PHE A 60 -0.37 3.85 -0.22
C PHE A 60 0.64 2.73 0.06
N PRO A 61 1.78 2.72 -0.63
CA PRO A 61 2.67 1.57 -0.65
C PRO A 61 3.36 1.33 0.70
N GLU A 62 3.59 2.37 1.52
CA GLU A 62 4.05 2.17 2.90
C GLU A 62 3.01 1.43 3.76
N ILE A 63 1.73 1.72 3.54
CA ILE A 63 0.64 1.09 4.29
C ILE A 63 0.49 -0.36 3.88
N HIS A 64 0.52 -0.67 2.57
CA HIS A 64 0.46 -2.05 2.08
C HIS A 64 1.64 -2.87 2.61
N SER A 65 2.85 -2.34 2.50
CA SER A 65 4.05 -2.99 3.02
C SER A 65 3.95 -3.24 4.52
N LEU A 66 3.54 -2.23 5.31
CA LEU A 66 3.34 -2.37 6.74
C LEU A 66 2.27 -3.43 7.08
N GLN A 67 1.20 -3.54 6.30
CA GLN A 67 0.16 -4.53 6.52
C GLN A 67 0.66 -5.97 6.35
N THR A 68 1.68 -6.22 5.52
CA THR A 68 2.32 -7.54 5.46
C THR A 68 3.01 -7.90 6.78
N ALA A 69 3.68 -6.93 7.42
CA ALA A 69 4.35 -7.11 8.70
C ALA A 69 3.36 -7.29 9.86
N VAL A 70 2.32 -6.45 9.92
CA VAL A 70 1.23 -6.55 10.90
C VAL A 70 0.54 -7.92 10.84
N ARG A 71 0.55 -8.57 9.68
CA ARG A 71 -0.05 -9.88 9.45
C ARG A 71 0.94 -11.04 9.55
N HIS A 72 2.19 -10.77 9.92
CA HIS A 72 3.24 -11.78 10.08
C HIS A 72 3.54 -12.58 8.81
N VAL A 73 3.46 -11.93 7.65
CA VAL A 73 3.81 -12.54 6.34
C VAL A 73 4.84 -11.72 5.56
N ALA A 74 5.44 -10.69 6.18
CA ALA A 74 6.43 -9.84 5.51
C ALA A 74 7.65 -10.64 5.02
N ASP A 75 8.11 -11.63 5.79
CA ASP A 75 9.32 -12.41 5.50
C ASP A 75 9.26 -13.05 4.10
N ASP A 76 8.09 -13.56 3.68
CA ASP A 76 7.89 -14.14 2.35
C ASP A 76 8.13 -13.10 1.24
N TYR A 77 7.63 -11.87 1.42
CA TYR A 77 7.83 -10.79 0.46
C TYR A 77 9.27 -10.27 0.46
N LEU A 78 9.90 -10.17 1.63
CA LEU A 78 11.29 -9.75 1.75
C LEU A 78 12.23 -10.73 1.05
N ASN A 79 12.04 -12.05 1.28
CA ASN A 79 12.81 -13.10 0.63
C ASN A 79 12.67 -13.05 -0.90
N VAL A 80 11.46 -12.85 -1.43
CA VAL A 80 11.25 -12.71 -2.88
C VAL A 80 12.04 -11.53 -3.46
N ALA A 81 12.09 -10.40 -2.77
CA ALA A 81 12.86 -9.24 -3.22
C ALA A 81 14.38 -9.48 -3.12
N GLU A 82 14.84 -10.15 -2.07
CA GLU A 82 16.26 -10.47 -1.87
C GLU A 82 16.75 -11.51 -2.89
N ASP A 83 15.94 -12.53 -3.18
CA ASP A 83 16.19 -13.52 -4.24
C ASP A 83 16.24 -12.88 -5.63
N TYR A 84 15.47 -11.80 -5.84
CA TYR A 84 15.54 -10.99 -7.06
C TYR A 84 16.86 -10.20 -7.16
N GLY A 85 17.53 -9.94 -6.03
CA GLY A 85 18.82 -9.25 -5.96
C GLY A 85 18.81 -7.94 -5.19
N TYR A 86 17.73 -7.59 -4.48
CA TYR A 86 17.75 -6.45 -3.57
C TYR A 86 18.61 -6.75 -2.33
N SER A 87 19.42 -5.78 -1.90
CA SER A 87 20.23 -5.94 -0.70
C SER A 87 19.34 -6.10 0.55
N PRO A 88 19.70 -6.99 1.50
CA PRO A 88 18.98 -7.12 2.76
C PRO A 88 18.99 -5.82 3.58
N ASP A 89 19.98 -4.94 3.36
CA ASP A 89 20.20 -3.69 4.12
C ASP A 89 19.33 -2.50 3.70
N ILE A 90 18.48 -2.65 2.67
CA ILE A 90 17.56 -1.58 2.25
C ILE A 90 16.21 -1.65 2.97
N CYS A 91 15.43 -0.58 2.85
CA CYS A 91 14.11 -0.47 3.47
C CYS A 91 13.20 -1.67 3.14
N GLY A 92 12.71 -2.34 4.18
CA GLY A 92 11.78 -3.47 4.04
C GLY A 92 10.47 -3.10 3.34
N TYR A 93 10.02 -1.85 3.39
CA TYR A 93 8.81 -1.43 2.67
C TYR A 93 9.00 -1.50 1.16
N VAL A 94 10.13 -1.00 0.64
CA VAL A 94 10.41 -1.10 -0.81
C VAL A 94 10.48 -2.55 -1.25
N LYS A 95 11.16 -3.40 -0.46
CA LYS A 95 11.28 -4.84 -0.75
C LYS A 95 9.90 -5.51 -0.77
N ALA A 96 9.09 -5.27 0.25
CA ALA A 96 7.77 -5.87 0.37
C ALA A 96 6.82 -5.43 -0.76
N ASP A 97 6.79 -4.14 -1.08
CA ASP A 97 5.98 -3.63 -2.19
C ASP A 97 6.45 -4.15 -3.54
N PHE A 98 7.76 -4.12 -3.82
CA PHE A 98 8.31 -4.69 -5.04
C PHE A 98 7.89 -6.15 -5.20
N ALA A 99 8.09 -6.97 -4.17
CA ALA A 99 7.71 -8.39 -4.22
C ALA A 99 6.20 -8.60 -4.39
N MET A 100 5.38 -7.75 -3.78
CA MET A 100 3.92 -7.76 -3.95
C MET A 100 3.52 -7.44 -5.39
N GLN A 101 4.17 -6.44 -6.00
CA GLN A 101 3.98 -6.05 -7.39
C GLN A 101 4.39 -7.15 -8.36
N MET A 102 5.54 -7.80 -8.13
CA MET A 102 6.00 -8.97 -8.92
C MET A 102 5.05 -10.17 -8.80
N GLN A 103 4.31 -10.27 -7.71
CA GLN A 103 3.26 -11.28 -7.50
C GLN A 103 1.88 -10.80 -7.97
N ASN A 104 1.84 -9.90 -8.96
CA ASN A 104 0.61 -9.38 -9.56
C ASN A 104 -0.36 -8.76 -8.53
N GLY A 105 0.21 -8.02 -7.58
CA GLY A 105 -0.52 -7.29 -6.54
C GLY A 105 -1.08 -8.18 -5.43
N LYS A 106 -0.62 -9.43 -5.28
CA LYS A 106 -1.14 -10.35 -4.26
C LYS A 106 -0.80 -9.85 -2.85
N HIS A 107 -1.81 -9.48 -2.08
CA HIS A 107 -1.67 -8.99 -0.72
C HIS A 107 -2.61 -9.77 0.25
N PRO A 108 -2.28 -9.93 1.55
CA PRO A 108 -3.12 -10.71 2.47
C PRO A 108 -4.54 -10.17 2.67
N MET A 109 -4.76 -8.90 2.35
CA MET A 109 -6.05 -8.22 2.43
C MET A 109 -6.83 -8.20 1.12
N GLY A 110 -6.24 -8.61 -0.01
CA GLY A 110 -6.87 -8.47 -1.31
C GLY A 110 -5.86 -8.46 -2.47
N GLN A 111 -6.28 -7.90 -3.60
CA GLN A 111 -5.42 -7.71 -4.76
C GLN A 111 -5.21 -6.22 -5.00
N ILE A 112 -3.95 -5.81 -5.13
CA ILE A 112 -3.58 -4.43 -5.36
C ILE A 112 -3.55 -4.17 -6.86
N PRO A 113 -4.24 -3.13 -7.37
CA PRO A 113 -4.19 -2.76 -8.78
C PRO A 113 -2.80 -2.25 -9.15
N LYS A 114 -2.40 -2.42 -10.41
CA LYS A 114 -1.15 -1.87 -10.94
C LYS A 114 -1.18 -0.34 -10.92
N PRO A 115 -0.03 0.33 -10.80
CA PRO A 115 0.02 1.78 -10.90
C PRO A 115 -0.39 2.23 -12.31
N GLY A 116 -1.10 3.35 -12.38
CA GLY A 116 -1.32 4.11 -13.62
C GLY A 116 -0.63 5.48 -13.58
N ILE A 117 -0.23 5.92 -12.39
CA ILE A 117 0.57 7.12 -12.13
C ILE A 117 1.32 6.93 -10.80
N ALA A 118 2.57 7.37 -10.74
CA ALA A 118 3.41 7.38 -9.56
C ALA A 118 3.60 8.80 -9.02
N VAL A 119 3.05 9.07 -7.85
CA VAL A 119 3.12 10.38 -7.19
C VAL A 119 4.21 10.35 -6.13
N LEU A 120 5.38 10.86 -6.52
CA LEU A 120 6.53 10.98 -5.65
C LEU A 120 6.45 12.24 -4.78
N THR A 121 6.60 12.04 -3.47
CA THR A 121 6.81 13.09 -2.48
C THR A 121 8.12 12.79 -1.75
N ASN A 122 9.07 13.72 -1.75
CA ASN A 122 10.41 13.40 -1.26
C ASN A 122 10.47 13.48 0.28
N ALA A 123 10.38 12.32 0.95
CA ALA A 123 10.63 12.19 2.39
C ALA A 123 12.03 11.62 2.70
N CYS A 124 12.54 10.73 1.84
CA CYS A 124 13.89 10.18 1.93
C CYS A 124 14.40 9.71 0.57
N ASN A 125 15.71 9.52 0.44
CA ASN A 125 16.34 9.05 -0.81
C ASN A 125 15.77 7.73 -1.32
N THR A 126 15.28 6.87 -0.42
CA THR A 126 14.63 5.61 -0.77
C THR A 126 13.36 5.83 -1.59
N TYR A 127 12.57 6.87 -1.32
CA TYR A 127 11.34 7.13 -2.07
C TYR A 127 11.63 7.49 -3.52
N LEU A 128 12.73 8.22 -3.78
CA LEU A 128 13.19 8.49 -5.14
C LEU A 128 13.44 7.19 -5.91
N LYS A 129 14.19 6.27 -5.30
CA LYS A 129 14.49 4.97 -5.93
C LYS A 129 13.26 4.09 -6.06
N TRP A 130 12.34 4.16 -5.12
CA TRP A 130 11.08 3.41 -5.15
C TRP A 130 10.17 3.88 -6.29
N ALA A 131 10.04 5.19 -6.48
CA ALA A 131 9.33 5.75 -7.63
C ALA A 131 10.00 5.37 -8.97
N GLU A 132 11.33 5.43 -9.07
CA GLU A 132 12.05 4.95 -10.27
C GLU A 132 11.82 3.46 -10.54
N ILE A 133 11.61 2.64 -9.50
CA ILE A 133 11.30 1.22 -9.66
C ILE A 133 9.92 1.06 -10.31
N TRP A 134 8.91 1.79 -9.86
CA TRP A 134 7.58 1.73 -10.48
C TRP A 134 7.59 2.23 -11.92
N GLU A 135 8.28 3.34 -12.19
CA GLU A 135 8.43 3.89 -13.54
C GLU A 135 9.05 2.85 -14.49
N ARG A 136 10.12 2.16 -14.07
CA ARG A 136 10.77 1.14 -14.91
C ARG A 136 9.93 -0.13 -15.12
N ILE A 137 9.18 -0.55 -14.10
CA ILE A 137 8.41 -1.80 -14.17
C ILE A 137 7.11 -1.61 -14.95
N TYR A 138 6.48 -0.45 -14.81
CA TYR A 138 5.13 -0.20 -15.30
C TYR A 138 5.05 0.86 -16.38
N GLU A 139 6.14 1.57 -16.69
CA GLU A 139 6.21 2.64 -17.70
C GLU A 139 5.14 3.73 -17.46
N VAL A 140 4.93 4.06 -16.18
CA VAL A 140 3.92 5.02 -15.73
C VAL A 140 4.51 6.41 -15.52
N PRO A 141 3.72 7.48 -15.73
CA PRO A 141 4.12 8.85 -15.43
C PRO A 141 4.27 9.10 -13.93
#